data_AF-A0A659UVL0-F1
#
_entry.id   AF-A0A659UVL0-F1
#
_cell.length_a   1.000
_cell.length_b   1.000
_cell.length_c   1.000
_cell.angle_alpha   90.00
_cell.angle_beta   90.00
_cell.angle_gamma   90.00
#
_symmetry.space_group_name_H-M   'P 1'
#
loop_
_entity.id
_entity.type
_entity.pdbx_description
1 polymer ?
#
loop_
_entity_poly.entity_id
_entity_poly.type
_entity_poly.pdbx_seq_one_letter_code
_entity_poly.pdbx_strand_id
1 'polypeptide(L)' 'NKPEPHPRNLSLGQWWAQMIQIPCIVEAGSDLASVETVAATGAEFVALSSAVFADGVDPKVAIGRANALLDDTAPRFED' A
#
# COMPACT_ATOMS: atom_id res chain seq x y z
N ASN A 1 -30.47 21.54 1.49
CA ASN A 1 -29.02 21.80 1.69
C ASN A 1 -28.84 22.51 3.02
N LYS A 2 -28.68 21.73 4.10
CA LYS A 2 -28.22 22.28 5.38
C LYS A 2 -26.68 22.29 5.33
N PRO A 3 -26.02 23.29 5.90
CA PRO A 3 -24.56 23.33 5.90
C PRO A 3 -23.93 22.19 6.71
N GLU A 4 -24.68 21.59 7.64
CA GLU A 4 -24.21 20.48 8.47
C GLU A 4 -24.33 19.12 7.77
N PRO A 5 -23.38 18.19 8.01
CA PRO A 5 -23.47 16.82 7.53
C PRO A 5 -24.73 16.11 8.05
N HIS A 6 -25.32 15.25 7.22
CA HIS A 6 -26.48 14.47 7.63
C HIS A 6 -26.10 13.55 8.82
N PRO A 7 -26.81 13.60 9.96
CA PRO A 7 -26.42 12.87 11.18
C PRO A 7 -26.19 11.36 10.97
N ARG A 8 -27.01 10.72 10.11
CA ARG A 8 -26.83 9.31 9.72
C ARG A 8 -25.44 9.01 9.12
N ASN A 9 -24.90 9.91 8.31
CA ASN A 9 -23.59 9.70 7.67
C ASN A 9 -22.47 9.78 8.71
N LEU A 10 -22.61 10.65 9.72
CA LEU A 10 -21.66 10.74 10.82
C LEU A 10 -21.67 9.46 11.66
N SER A 11 -22.86 8.93 11.99
CA SER A 11 -22.98 7.66 12.71
C SER A 11 -22.40 6.48 11.93
N LEU A 12 -22.65 6.42 10.60
CA LEU A 12 -22.07 5.39 9.74
C LEU A 12 -20.54 5.51 9.65
N GLY A 13 -20.01 6.73 9.46
CA GLY A 13 -18.57 6.96 9.39
C GLY A 13 -17.86 6.61 10.70
N GLN A 14 -18.44 6.97 11.85
CA GLN A 14 -17.90 6.62 13.17
C GLN A 14 -17.86 5.11 13.38
N TRP A 15 -18.94 4.41 13.05
CA TRP A 15 -19.01 2.95 13.14
C TRP A 15 -18.00 2.29 12.19
N TRP A 16 -17.94 2.74 10.94
CA TRP A 16 -17.02 2.21 9.93
C TRP A 16 -15.55 2.39 10.34
N ALA A 17 -15.19 3.55 10.89
CA ALA A 17 -13.84 3.84 11.38
C ALA A 17 -13.42 2.97 12.58
N GLN A 18 -14.38 2.43 13.34
CA GLN A 18 -14.09 1.48 14.43
C GLN A 18 -13.91 0.05 13.92
N MET A 19 -14.51 -0.28 12.78
CA MET A 19 -14.49 -1.63 12.21
C MET A 19 -13.31 -1.86 11.26
N ILE A 20 -12.78 -0.80 10.65
CA ILE A 20 -11.69 -0.88 9.67
C ILE A 20 -10.34 -0.71 10.36
N GLN A 21 -9.44 -1.67 10.14
CA GLN A 21 -8.02 -1.46 10.40
C GLN A 21 -7.46 -0.52 9.34
N ILE A 22 -6.72 0.51 9.77
CA ILE A 22 -5.95 1.33 8.82
C ILE A 22 -4.90 0.40 8.19
N PRO A 23 -4.81 0.34 6.86
CA PRO A 23 -3.85 -0.54 6.22
C PRO A 23 -2.43 -0.20 6.66
N CYS A 24 -1.65 -1.23 6.98
CA CYS A 24 -0.25 -1.10 7.31
C CYS A 24 0.53 -0.74 6.05
N ILE A 25 1.40 0.25 6.18
CA ILE A 25 2.38 0.61 5.16
C ILE A 25 3.77 0.59 5.77
N VAL A 26 4.71 -0.04 5.08
CA VAL A 26 6.11 -0.13 5.50
C VAL A 26 7.00 0.28 4.33
N GLU A 27 7.99 1.13 4.60
CA GLU A 27 8.93 1.60 3.58
C GLU A 27 9.99 0.51 3.29
N ALA A 28 10.17 0.20 2.01
CA ALA A 28 11.26 -0.62 1.51
C ALA A 28 12.58 0.17 1.50
N GLY A 29 13.70 -0.56 1.47
CA GLY A 29 15.02 0.04 1.36
C GLY A 29 15.28 0.70 0.00
N SER A 30 16.51 1.17 -0.19
CA SER A 30 16.96 1.75 -1.46
C SER A 30 17.16 0.71 -2.57
N ASP A 31 17.28 -0.57 -2.22
CA ASP A 31 17.24 -1.69 -3.16
C ASP A 31 15.79 -2.11 -3.42
N LEU A 32 15.40 -2.13 -4.70
CA LEU A 32 14.06 -2.50 -5.12
C LEU A 32 13.68 -3.93 -4.72
N ALA A 33 14.64 -4.85 -4.58
CA ALA A 33 14.35 -6.22 -4.13
C ALA A 33 13.83 -6.30 -2.69
N SER A 34 14.07 -5.27 -1.87
CA SER A 34 13.59 -5.24 -0.49
C SER A 34 12.06 -5.17 -0.35
N VAL A 35 11.32 -4.94 -1.44
CA VAL A 35 9.85 -5.02 -1.44
C VAL A 35 9.34 -6.39 -1.02
N GLU A 36 10.05 -7.47 -1.35
CA GLU A 36 9.67 -8.84 -0.98
C GLU A 36 9.77 -9.05 0.54
N THR A 37 10.84 -8.56 1.15
CA THR A 37 11.03 -8.61 2.61
C THR A 37 9.94 -7.84 3.34
N VAL A 38 9.54 -6.68 2.82
CA VAL A 38 8.43 -5.90 3.39
C VAL A 38 7.10 -6.62 3.20
N ALA A 39 6.82 -7.12 2.00
CA ALA A 39 5.58 -7.85 1.71
C ALA A 39 5.42 -9.11 2.59
N ALA A 40 6.52 -9.80 2.88
CA ALA A 40 6.52 -10.97 3.77
C ALA A 40 6.07 -10.68 5.21
N THR A 41 6.04 -9.41 5.63
CA THR A 41 5.51 -9.02 6.95
C THR A 41 3.98 -9.06 7.02
N GLY A 42 3.29 -9.13 5.87
CA GLY A 42 1.84 -9.01 5.77
C GLY A 42 1.34 -7.56 5.70
N ALA A 43 2.22 -6.57 5.55
CA ALA A 43 1.80 -5.19 5.30
C ALA A 43 1.00 -5.08 3.99
N GLU A 44 -0.14 -4.38 4.02
CA GLU A 44 -1.00 -4.22 2.85
C GLU A 44 -0.36 -3.38 1.75
N PHE A 45 0.56 -2.47 2.11
CA PHE A 45 1.28 -1.62 1.17
C PHE A 45 2.78 -1.57 1.46
N VAL A 46 3.57 -1.61 0.39
CA VAL A 46 5.00 -1.32 0.42
C VAL A 46 5.24 0.09 -0.08
N ALA A 47 5.83 0.95 0.75
CA ALA A 47 6.25 2.29 0.37
C ALA A 47 7.62 2.24 -0.33
N LEU A 48 7.80 3.04 -1.38
CA LEU A 48 9.05 3.17 -2.11
C LEU A 48 9.46 4.65 -2.21
N SER A 49 10.73 4.93 -1.92
CA SER A 49 11.31 6.27 -1.94
C SER A 49 12.53 6.30 -2.88
N SER A 50 13.74 6.26 -2.33
CA SER A 50 14.99 6.33 -3.11
C SER A 50 15.12 5.26 -4.21
N ALA A 51 14.56 4.06 -4.01
CA ALA A 51 14.52 3.00 -5.03
C ALA A 51 13.75 3.39 -6.31
N VAL A 52 12.91 4.42 -6.25
CA VAL A 52 12.08 4.92 -7.37
C VAL A 52 12.47 6.34 -7.80
N PHE A 53 12.87 7.19 -6.85
CA PHE A 53 13.10 8.63 -7.08
C PHE A 53 14.58 9.05 -7.08
N ALA A 54 15.53 8.12 -6.97
CA ALA A 54 16.95 8.45 -7.11
C ALA A 54 17.30 8.88 -8.55
N ASP A 55 18.36 9.68 -8.67
CA ASP A 55 18.86 10.15 -9.96
C ASP A 55 19.18 9.00 -10.91
N GLY A 56 18.74 9.12 -12.17
CA GLY A 56 18.97 8.10 -13.20
C GLY A 56 18.05 6.88 -13.12
N VAL A 57 17.10 6.84 -12.17
CA VAL A 57 16.05 5.83 -12.12
C VAL A 57 14.84 6.34 -12.92
N ASP A 58 14.29 5.50 -13.80
CA ASP A 58 12.98 5.74 -14.42
C ASP A 58 11.88 5.21 -13.48
N PRO A 59 11.02 6.08 -12.90
CA PRO A 59 10.02 5.65 -11.94
C PRO A 59 9.02 4.64 -12.51
N LYS A 60 8.65 4.76 -13.79
CA LYS A 60 7.71 3.82 -14.44
C LYS A 60 8.34 2.43 -14.53
N VAL A 61 9.61 2.36 -14.90
CA VAL A 61 10.35 1.08 -14.98
C VAL A 61 10.56 0.49 -13.59
N ALA A 62 10.92 1.32 -12.60
CA ALA A 62 11.12 0.88 -11.22
C ALA A 62 9.83 0.30 -10.61
N ILE A 63 8.71 1.02 -10.70
CA ILE A 63 7.42 0.53 -10.20
C ILE A 63 6.98 -0.75 -10.94
N GLY A 64 7.17 -0.81 -12.26
CA GLY A 64 6.86 -2.02 -13.03
C GLY A 64 7.64 -3.25 -12.56
N ARG A 65 8.93 -3.08 -12.22
CA ARG A 65 9.77 -4.15 -11.66
C ARG A 65 9.35 -4.53 -10.24
N ALA A 66 9.04 -3.54 -9.39
CA ALA A 66 8.59 -3.81 -8.03
C ALA A 66 7.30 -4.64 -8.02
N ASN A 67 6.33 -4.28 -8.86
CA ASN A 67 5.08 -5.04 -8.98
C ASN A 67 5.33 -6.46 -9.52
N ALA A 68 6.22 -6.63 -10.50
CA ALA A 68 6.56 -7.96 -11.00
C ALA A 68 7.16 -8.86 -9.90
N LEU A 69 8.03 -8.33 -9.04
CA LEU A 69 8.58 -9.08 -7.89
C LEU A 69 7.50 -9.49 -6.90
N LEU A 70 6.56 -8.59 -6.61
CA LEU A 70 5.42 -8.88 -5.74
C LEU A 70 4.49 -9.93 -6.36
N ASP A 71 4.21 -9.85 -7.67
CA ASP A 71 3.36 -10.81 -8.38
C ASP A 71 4.01 -12.21 -8.42
N ASP A 72 5.32 -12.29 -8.63
CA ASP A 72 6.06 -13.55 -8.67
C ASP A 72 6.09 -14.26 -7.31
N THR A 73 6.05 -13.51 -6.21
CA THR A 73 6.13 -14.03 -4.83
C THR A 73 4.79 -14.09 -4.12
N ALA A 74 3.75 -13.50 -4.69
CA ALA A 74 2.42 -13.47 -4.11
C ALA A 74 1.90 -14.90 -3.88
N PRO A 75 1.32 -15.19 -2.69
CA PRO A 75 0.63 -16.45 -2.49
C PRO A 75 -0.51 -16.55 -3.51
N ARG A 76 -0.54 -17.66 -4.26
CA ARG A 76 -1.69 -17.94 -5.13
C ARG A 76 -2.87 -18.25 -4.23
N PHE A 77 -4.00 -17.61 -4.49
CA PHE A 77 -5.26 -18.02 -3.88
C PHE A 77 -5.50 -19.49 -4.24
N GLU A 78 -5.70 -20.34 -3.24
CA GLU A 78 -6.20 -21.70 -3.47
C GLU A 78 -7.61 -21.59 -4.10
N ASP A 79 -7.94 -22.47 -5.04
CA ASP A 79 -9.29 -22.57 -5.63
C ASP A 79 -10.36 -22.89 -4.57
#